data_AF-A0A2D9Z7Y8-F1
#
_entry.id   AF-A0A2D9Z7Y8-F1
#
_cell.length_a   1.000
_cell.length_b   1.000
_cell.length_c   1.000
_cell.angle_alpha   90.00
_cell.angle_beta   90.00
_cell.angle_gamma   90.00
#
_symmetry.space_group_name_H-M   'P 1'
#
loop_
_entity.id
_entity.type
_entity.pdbx_description
1 polymer ?
#
loop_
_entity_poly.entity_id
_entity_poly.type
_entity_poly.pdbx_seq_one_letter_code
_entity_poly.pdbx_strand_id
1 'polypeptide(L)'
;MGSIKFAVCFGMICEGLGIENDGIVGMLNRILTAITCFFLVTSPLLAQQQDIGDFQRLLQSGEYAQALRNATATEDLALRRKLFAQIARHQTAAGVGTGALESLSLLQQFGNASLSGQDSGFPPTAGGQGGAAAADFDTLIDLIKATVAPDSWDDLGGAGTITPFPGGIYVDREGLMVRLDSNHTDQLQGIRREQFEGMFSENGQDVRNYSSMRKISLVRLQRQLELLQLRGELADEAMQNLAGMYRIQYVLVYPEQGDIVIAGPAGPWQENRDGRVVNINNGRPVLKLDYLVELMRNAYSDNPTFGCSITPRAAHLLKAKQYLDAQKGKVLTPRNTEAWLAGLRDSVGVQDVEVFGTDNQTQLARILVEADHHMKLVGLGEVPSIPGMNSYLDNLVESDEPAQAVNMLRWWFTTNYQALHASKDGLAYEIVGPAVKVLSENEIVDKLGDRQQTGKSDPLTQQFASEFTRNYEMLAERYPVYHELRNIFDLAIISMLIKSQNLDQRIRWNPEFYTKSYGYQIKRAPAPTTIESVISHRVTKDRVVIAAISGGVVIDPRPVVTSENLKSDDYGILNAEYLGNRNSTLHGRTWWWD
;
A
#
# COMPACT_ATOMS: atom_id res chain seq x y z
N MET A 1 -1.14 67.77 -5.17
CA MET A 1 -0.87 68.89 -4.23
C MET A 1 0.14 68.52 -3.12
N GLY A 2 1.18 67.72 -3.45
CA GLY A 2 2.22 67.29 -2.51
C GLY A 2 3.65 67.69 -2.90
N SER A 3 3.83 68.34 -4.05
CA SER A 3 5.16 68.58 -4.65
C SER A 3 5.67 70.03 -4.55
N ILE A 4 4.92 70.91 -3.86
CA ILE A 4 5.24 72.35 -3.79
C ILE A 4 5.95 72.73 -2.46
N LYS A 5 6.02 71.83 -1.48
CA LYS A 5 6.71 72.09 -0.19
C LYS A 5 8.21 71.74 -0.17
N PHE A 6 8.73 71.08 -1.21
CA PHE A 6 10.17 70.76 -1.31
C PHE A 6 11.01 71.88 -1.96
N ALA A 7 10.37 72.81 -2.68
CA ALA A 7 11.05 73.86 -3.43
C ALA A 7 11.43 75.10 -2.59
N VAL A 8 10.90 75.24 -1.37
CA VAL A 8 11.16 76.42 -0.51
C VAL A 8 12.36 76.21 0.44
N CYS A 9 12.83 74.99 0.65
CA CYS A 9 14.03 74.72 1.46
C CYS A 9 15.35 74.73 0.67
N PHE A 10 15.33 74.74 -0.67
CA PHE A 10 16.56 74.72 -1.48
C PHE A 10 17.03 76.13 -1.90
N GLY A 11 16.14 77.12 -1.85
CA GLY A 11 16.46 78.53 -2.16
C GLY A 11 17.28 79.25 -1.08
N MET A 12 17.52 78.62 0.07
CA MET A 12 18.21 79.25 1.22
C MET A 12 19.70 78.85 1.32
N ILE A 13 20.23 78.13 0.34
CA ILE A 13 21.65 77.65 0.29
C ILE A 13 22.42 78.27 -0.88
N CYS A 14 21.81 79.18 -1.66
CA CYS A 14 22.42 79.79 -2.85
C CYS A 14 22.80 81.28 -2.67
N GLU A 15 23.13 81.72 -1.46
CA GLU A 15 23.70 83.06 -1.20
C GLU A 15 25.20 83.05 -0.82
N GLY A 16 25.88 81.91 -0.95
CA GLY A 16 27.27 81.76 -0.50
C GLY A 16 28.35 81.52 -1.57
N LEU A 17 27.99 81.24 -2.83
CA LEU A 17 28.97 80.78 -3.82
C LEU A 17 28.68 81.38 -5.20
N GLY A 18 29.35 82.49 -5.51
CA GLY A 18 29.35 83.09 -6.84
C GLY A 18 29.98 82.16 -7.87
N ILE A 19 29.15 81.51 -8.69
CA ILE A 19 29.58 80.68 -9.81
C ILE A 19 28.75 81.06 -11.04
N GLU A 20 29.47 81.38 -12.12
CA GLU A 20 28.97 81.83 -13.41
C GLU A 20 28.10 80.80 -14.15
N ASN A 21 27.28 81.32 -15.05
CA ASN A 21 25.97 80.80 -15.45
C ASN A 21 25.98 79.86 -16.69
N ASP A 22 27.12 79.28 -17.08
CA ASP A 22 27.24 78.55 -18.36
C ASP A 22 27.37 77.02 -18.25
N GLY A 23 27.44 76.46 -17.02
CA GLY A 23 27.52 75.01 -16.82
C GLY A 23 26.17 74.30 -16.63
N ILE A 24 25.13 75.03 -16.23
CA ILE A 24 23.87 74.44 -15.73
C ILE A 24 22.97 73.98 -16.88
N VAL A 25 22.96 74.69 -18.02
CA VAL A 25 22.15 74.34 -19.19
C VAL A 25 22.67 73.07 -19.88
N GLY A 26 24.00 72.90 -19.95
CA GLY A 26 24.63 71.70 -20.52
C GLY A 26 24.41 70.44 -19.65
N MET A 27 24.38 70.61 -18.32
CA MET A 27 24.15 69.53 -17.38
C MET A 27 22.68 69.11 -17.33
N LEU A 28 21.74 70.08 -17.39
CA LEU A 28 20.30 69.81 -17.48
C LEU A 28 19.92 69.10 -18.79
N ASN A 29 20.54 69.48 -19.92
CA ASN A 29 20.26 68.80 -21.19
C ASN A 29 20.81 67.36 -21.19
N ARG A 30 21.96 67.09 -20.55
CA ARG A 30 22.50 65.73 -20.40
C ARG A 30 21.68 64.87 -19.42
N ILE A 31 21.12 65.46 -18.37
CA ILE A 31 20.23 64.76 -17.42
C ILE A 31 18.88 64.47 -18.09
N LEU A 32 18.34 65.38 -18.91
CA LEU A 32 17.11 65.14 -19.64
C LEU A 32 17.29 64.02 -20.68
N THR A 33 18.38 64.01 -21.45
CA THR A 33 18.68 62.91 -22.40
C THR A 33 18.95 61.59 -21.70
N ALA A 34 19.57 61.60 -20.51
CA ALA A 34 19.75 60.39 -19.70
C ALA A 34 18.43 59.85 -19.15
N ILE A 35 17.48 60.71 -18.75
CA ILE A 35 16.15 60.29 -18.29
C ILE A 35 15.30 59.75 -19.44
N THR A 36 15.39 60.33 -20.65
CA THR A 36 14.70 59.81 -21.85
C THR A 36 15.30 58.47 -22.32
N CYS A 37 16.62 58.28 -22.19
CA CYS A 37 17.27 56.99 -22.45
C CYS A 37 17.01 55.95 -21.34
N PHE A 38 16.79 56.35 -20.09
CA PHE A 38 16.44 55.43 -19.01
C PHE A 38 14.98 54.95 -19.08
N PHE A 39 14.07 55.77 -19.61
CA PHE A 39 12.68 55.37 -19.90
C PHE A 39 12.53 54.47 -21.15
N LEU A 40 13.56 54.37 -22.00
CA LEU A 40 13.56 53.50 -23.18
C LEU A 40 14.18 52.11 -22.92
N VAL A 41 14.67 51.81 -21.71
CA VAL A 41 15.33 50.53 -21.38
C VAL A 41 14.62 49.74 -20.25
N THR A 42 13.48 50.21 -19.74
CA THR A 42 12.67 49.47 -18.76
C THR A 42 11.36 48.96 -19.37
N SER A 43 11.45 47.98 -20.28
CA SER A 43 10.27 47.27 -20.81
C SER A 43 10.33 45.73 -20.78
N PRO A 44 10.88 45.04 -19.77
CA PRO A 44 10.53 43.62 -19.56
C PRO A 44 9.22 43.47 -18.75
N LEU A 45 8.87 44.44 -17.91
CA LEU A 45 7.73 44.31 -16.98
C LEU A 45 6.36 44.50 -17.66
N LEU A 46 6.24 45.43 -18.61
CA LEU A 46 4.99 45.65 -19.37
C LEU A 46 4.72 44.53 -20.39
N ALA A 47 5.77 43.97 -21.01
CA ALA A 47 5.62 42.85 -21.94
C ALA A 47 5.15 41.56 -21.24
N GLN A 48 5.70 41.26 -20.06
CA GLN A 48 5.31 40.08 -19.28
C GLN A 48 3.88 40.20 -18.71
N GLN A 49 3.40 41.42 -18.45
CA GLN A 49 2.05 41.67 -17.94
C GLN A 49 0.98 41.64 -19.05
N GLN A 50 1.36 41.96 -20.29
CA GLN A 50 0.50 41.86 -21.47
C GLN A 50 0.32 40.38 -21.91
N ASP A 51 1.38 39.58 -21.85
CA ASP A 51 1.38 38.16 -22.24
C ASP A 51 0.51 37.27 -21.32
N ILE A 52 0.49 37.56 -20.00
CA ILE A 52 -0.39 36.84 -19.04
C ILE A 52 -1.88 37.14 -19.29
N GLY A 53 -2.22 38.37 -19.66
CA GLY A 53 -3.59 38.78 -19.96
C GLY A 53 -4.12 38.26 -21.31
N ASP A 54 -3.24 38.05 -22.28
CA ASP A 54 -3.56 37.38 -23.55
C ASP A 54 -3.76 35.86 -23.33
N PHE A 55 -2.93 35.23 -22.49
CA PHE A 55 -3.06 33.81 -22.16
C PHE A 55 -4.38 33.47 -21.45
N GLN A 56 -4.79 34.27 -20.46
CA GLN A 56 -6.07 34.06 -19.77
C GLN A 56 -7.27 34.22 -20.71
N ARG A 57 -7.19 35.13 -21.70
CA ARG A 57 -8.23 35.27 -22.72
C ARG A 57 -8.34 34.04 -23.61
N LEU A 58 -7.20 33.45 -24.03
CA LEU A 58 -7.19 32.21 -24.82
C LEU A 58 -7.80 31.03 -24.07
N LEU A 59 -7.59 30.94 -22.75
CA LEU A 59 -8.23 29.92 -21.92
C LEU A 59 -9.75 30.13 -21.88
N GLN A 60 -10.20 31.34 -21.60
CA GLN A 60 -11.63 31.68 -21.52
C GLN A 60 -12.36 31.52 -22.86
N SER A 61 -11.69 31.78 -23.99
CA SER A 61 -12.26 31.58 -25.34
C SER A 61 -12.20 30.13 -25.83
N GLY A 62 -11.52 29.23 -25.09
CA GLY A 62 -11.35 27.82 -25.47
C GLY A 62 -10.33 27.58 -26.58
N GLU A 63 -9.47 28.55 -26.89
CA GLU A 63 -8.44 28.48 -27.94
C GLU A 63 -7.18 27.73 -27.46
N TYR A 64 -7.38 26.49 -26.99
CA TYR A 64 -6.33 25.70 -26.34
C TYR A 64 -5.13 25.38 -27.24
N ALA A 65 -5.33 25.23 -28.56
CA ALA A 65 -4.24 24.98 -29.50
C ALA A 65 -3.27 26.17 -29.56
N GLN A 66 -3.77 27.39 -29.43
CA GLN A 66 -2.95 28.61 -29.40
C GLN A 66 -2.31 28.80 -28.02
N ALA A 67 -3.04 28.52 -26.94
CA ALA A 67 -2.48 28.51 -25.59
C ALA A 67 -1.31 27.52 -25.45
N LEU A 68 -1.41 26.32 -26.05
CA LEU A 68 -0.35 25.32 -26.07
C LEU A 68 0.87 25.76 -26.87
N ARG A 69 0.67 26.42 -28.02
CA ARG A 69 1.78 27.01 -28.80
C ARG A 69 2.51 28.10 -28.02
N ASN A 70 1.77 28.97 -27.34
CA ASN A 70 2.35 30.04 -26.51
C ASN A 70 3.12 29.47 -25.31
N ALA A 71 2.56 28.47 -24.64
CA ALA A 71 3.23 27.76 -23.55
C ALA A 71 4.53 27.10 -24.04
N THR A 72 4.49 26.41 -25.19
CA THR A 72 5.67 25.75 -25.79
C THR A 72 6.77 26.75 -26.17
N ALA A 73 6.39 27.94 -26.64
CA ALA A 73 7.32 29.01 -27.03
C ALA A 73 7.96 29.76 -25.83
N THR A 74 7.47 29.57 -24.61
CA THR A 74 7.95 30.28 -23.42
C THR A 74 9.33 29.77 -22.99
N GLU A 75 10.40 30.56 -23.07
CA GLU A 75 11.78 30.09 -22.74
C GLU A 75 11.99 29.71 -21.27
N ASP A 76 11.29 30.38 -20.33
CA ASP A 76 11.35 30.06 -18.91
C ASP A 76 10.62 28.75 -18.60
N LEU A 77 11.37 27.75 -18.14
CA LEU A 77 10.87 26.42 -17.80
C LEU A 77 9.83 26.44 -16.67
N ALA A 78 9.96 27.31 -15.67
CA ALA A 78 9.02 27.40 -14.55
C ALA A 78 7.69 28.00 -14.99
N LEU A 79 7.75 29.06 -15.81
CA LEU A 79 6.56 29.69 -16.38
C LEU A 79 5.86 28.75 -17.37
N ARG A 80 6.62 28.12 -18.28
CA ARG A 80 6.13 27.12 -19.24
C ARG A 80 5.32 26.01 -18.56
N ARG A 81 5.83 25.43 -17.47
CA ARG A 81 5.13 24.40 -16.68
C ARG A 81 3.81 24.91 -16.09
N LYS A 82 3.82 26.12 -15.52
CA LYS A 82 2.62 26.75 -14.94
C LYS A 82 1.53 26.96 -16.01
N LEU A 83 1.92 27.34 -17.22
CA LEU A 83 1.01 27.49 -18.35
C LEU A 83 0.38 26.15 -18.78
N PHE A 84 1.17 25.08 -18.90
CA PHE A 84 0.63 23.73 -19.19
C PHE A 84 -0.34 23.23 -18.11
N ALA A 85 -0.02 23.44 -16.83
CA ALA A 85 -0.92 23.08 -15.73
C ALA A 85 -2.24 23.87 -15.78
N GLN A 86 -2.19 25.17 -16.13
CA GLN A 86 -3.38 26.01 -16.29
C GLN A 86 -4.23 25.58 -17.49
N ILE A 87 -3.60 25.24 -18.63
CA ILE A 87 -4.29 24.71 -19.81
C ILE A 87 -4.97 23.38 -19.46
N ALA A 88 -4.26 22.44 -18.83
CA ALA A 88 -4.81 21.13 -18.45
C ALA A 88 -6.02 21.26 -17.51
N ARG A 89 -5.94 22.15 -16.50
CA ARG A 89 -7.06 22.43 -15.59
C ARG A 89 -8.25 23.04 -16.33
N HIS A 90 -8.02 23.99 -17.23
CA HIS A 90 -9.09 24.66 -17.96
C HIS A 90 -9.76 23.72 -18.98
N GLN A 91 -8.97 22.91 -19.71
CA GLN A 91 -9.47 21.88 -20.60
C GLN A 91 -10.31 20.84 -19.84
N THR A 92 -9.86 20.45 -18.64
CA THR A 92 -10.62 19.54 -17.77
C THR A 92 -11.94 20.16 -17.33
N ALA A 93 -11.92 21.40 -16.84
CA ALA A 93 -13.13 22.13 -16.42
C ALA A 93 -14.12 22.37 -17.58
N ALA A 94 -13.62 22.47 -18.82
CA ALA A 94 -14.42 22.63 -20.02
C ALA A 94 -14.87 21.29 -20.67
N GLY A 95 -14.61 20.14 -20.05
CA GLY A 95 -15.00 18.81 -20.57
C GLY A 95 -14.14 18.29 -21.74
N VAL A 96 -13.02 18.94 -22.04
CA VAL A 96 -12.09 18.57 -23.12
C VAL A 96 -11.02 17.60 -22.60
N GLY A 97 -11.46 16.39 -22.22
CA GLY A 97 -10.61 15.40 -21.54
C GLY A 97 -9.37 14.94 -22.32
N THR A 98 -9.49 14.77 -23.65
CA THR A 98 -8.37 14.34 -24.51
C THR A 98 -7.27 15.40 -24.60
N GLY A 99 -7.64 16.68 -24.69
CA GLY A 99 -6.68 17.78 -24.70
C GLY A 99 -5.98 17.97 -23.35
N ALA A 100 -6.71 17.77 -22.24
CA ALA A 100 -6.13 17.83 -20.90
C ALA A 100 -5.05 16.76 -20.68
N LEU A 101 -5.25 15.54 -21.20
CA LEU A 101 -4.26 14.46 -21.18
C LEU A 101 -2.99 14.80 -21.95
N GLU A 102 -3.12 15.43 -23.12
CA GLU A 102 -1.99 15.89 -23.93
C GLU A 102 -1.20 17.02 -23.23
N SER A 103 -1.90 17.95 -22.60
CA SER A 103 -1.28 19.01 -21.80
C SER A 103 -0.52 18.45 -20.58
N LEU A 104 -1.05 17.40 -19.94
CA LEU A 104 -0.39 16.72 -18.82
C LEU A 104 0.81 15.88 -19.26
N SER A 105 0.74 15.22 -20.42
CA SER A 105 1.87 14.45 -20.95
C SER A 105 3.06 15.37 -21.28
N LEU A 106 2.79 16.55 -21.85
CA LEU A 106 3.79 17.60 -22.06
C LEU A 106 4.35 18.11 -20.73
N LEU A 107 3.52 18.28 -19.70
CA LEU A 107 3.98 18.69 -18.37
C LEU A 107 4.95 17.67 -17.73
N GLN A 108 4.63 16.36 -17.82
CA GLN A 108 5.50 15.29 -17.32
C GLN A 108 6.86 15.25 -18.04
N GLN A 109 6.89 15.56 -19.34
CA GLN A 109 8.12 15.64 -20.13
C GLN A 109 9.10 16.71 -19.61
N PHE A 110 8.61 17.73 -18.90
CA PHE A 110 9.41 18.87 -18.45
C PHE A 110 9.78 18.86 -16.95
N GLY A 111 9.29 17.93 -16.12
CA GLY A 111 9.68 17.75 -14.70
C GLY A 111 9.01 18.66 -13.64
N ASN A 112 9.06 18.27 -12.36
CA ASN A 112 8.33 18.72 -11.14
C ASN A 112 7.81 20.17 -11.03
N ALA A 113 6.54 20.31 -10.58
CA ALA A 113 6.07 21.28 -9.58
C ALA A 113 4.63 20.97 -9.08
N SER A 114 4.42 21.18 -7.77
CA SER A 114 3.21 20.92 -6.95
C SER A 114 1.95 21.71 -7.33
N LEU A 115 0.78 21.09 -7.19
CA LEU A 115 -0.54 21.71 -7.40
C LEU A 115 -1.36 21.70 -6.10
N SER A 116 -1.00 22.56 -5.13
CA SER A 116 -1.83 22.83 -3.95
C SER A 116 -2.30 24.29 -3.93
N GLY A 117 -3.59 24.50 -4.16
CA GLY A 117 -4.30 25.75 -3.90
C GLY A 117 -5.74 25.43 -3.52
N GLN A 118 -6.11 25.78 -2.29
CA GLN A 118 -7.40 25.55 -1.61
C GLN A 118 -8.62 26.09 -2.40
N ASP A 119 -9.71 25.33 -2.45
CA ASP A 119 -11.00 25.70 -1.83
C ASP A 119 -11.99 24.52 -1.93
N SER A 120 -12.67 24.16 -0.85
CA SER A 120 -13.62 23.03 -0.80
C SER A 120 -14.91 23.41 -0.08
N GLY A 121 -16.05 23.03 -0.66
CA GLY A 121 -17.30 22.93 0.08
C GLY A 121 -18.53 22.77 -0.80
N PHE A 122 -19.18 21.59 -0.76
CA PHE A 122 -20.65 21.45 -0.80
C PHE A 122 -21.09 20.10 -0.16
N PRO A 123 -22.27 20.02 0.50
CA PRO A 123 -22.72 18.87 1.31
C PRO A 123 -23.67 17.90 0.58
N PRO A 124 -23.96 16.69 1.13
CA PRO A 124 -24.68 15.62 0.43
C PRO A 124 -26.20 15.59 0.74
N THR A 125 -26.99 15.04 -0.19
CA THR A 125 -28.43 14.75 -0.03
C THR A 125 -28.75 13.27 -0.22
N ALA A 126 -29.77 12.81 0.51
CA ALA A 126 -30.07 11.42 0.86
C ALA A 126 -31.20 10.76 0.03
N GLY A 127 -31.16 9.42 -0.06
CA GLY A 127 -32.28 8.53 0.28
C GLY A 127 -33.08 7.85 -0.85
N GLY A 128 -33.17 6.51 -0.81
CA GLY A 128 -34.20 5.70 -1.50
C GLY A 128 -33.99 4.18 -1.39
N GLN A 129 -34.91 3.47 -0.70
CA GLN A 129 -34.89 2.03 -0.38
C GLN A 129 -35.59 1.15 -1.44
N GLY A 130 -35.10 -0.09 -1.64
CA GLY A 130 -35.81 -1.21 -2.28
C GLY A 130 -35.00 -2.50 -2.17
N GLY A 131 -35.57 -3.58 -1.61
CA GLY A 131 -34.85 -4.78 -1.17
C GLY A 131 -34.87 -5.99 -2.14
N ALA A 132 -34.05 -7.00 -1.86
CA ALA A 132 -34.25 -8.40 -2.24
C ALA A 132 -33.26 -9.37 -1.54
N ALA A 133 -33.85 -10.33 -0.81
CA ALA A 133 -33.50 -11.73 -0.51
C ALA A 133 -32.02 -12.18 -0.33
N ALA A 134 -31.70 -12.60 0.90
CA ALA A 134 -30.50 -13.34 1.30
C ALA A 134 -30.65 -14.86 1.12
N ALA A 135 -29.54 -15.58 0.95
CA ALA A 135 -29.47 -17.04 0.95
C ALA A 135 -29.37 -17.59 2.39
N ASP A 136 -30.15 -18.63 2.69
CA ASP A 136 -30.36 -19.24 4.01
C ASP A 136 -29.29 -20.31 4.30
N PHE A 137 -28.31 -19.97 5.14
CA PHE A 137 -27.23 -20.87 5.57
C PHE A 137 -27.64 -21.79 6.72
N ASP A 138 -28.73 -21.49 7.42
CA ASP A 138 -29.29 -22.36 8.45
C ASP A 138 -29.74 -23.68 7.80
N THR A 139 -30.35 -23.58 6.62
CA THR A 139 -30.73 -24.74 5.79
C THR A 139 -29.52 -25.63 5.41
N LEU A 140 -28.34 -25.03 5.16
CA LEU A 140 -27.12 -25.77 4.81
C LEU A 140 -26.48 -26.43 6.04
N ILE A 141 -26.45 -25.73 7.16
CA ILE A 141 -25.94 -26.26 8.43
C ILE A 141 -26.81 -27.43 8.90
N ASP A 142 -28.13 -27.29 8.79
CA ASP A 142 -29.08 -28.36 9.12
C ASP A 142 -28.90 -29.57 8.20
N LEU A 143 -28.65 -29.35 6.91
CA LEU A 143 -28.34 -30.44 5.98
C LEU A 143 -27.06 -31.18 6.39
N ILE A 144 -25.98 -30.46 6.72
CA ILE A 144 -24.71 -31.09 7.12
C ILE A 144 -24.88 -31.87 8.43
N LYS A 145 -25.55 -31.29 9.43
CA LYS A 145 -25.87 -31.97 10.71
C LYS A 145 -26.69 -33.23 10.48
N ALA A 146 -27.65 -33.21 9.56
CA ALA A 146 -28.48 -34.35 9.24
C ALA A 146 -27.77 -35.45 8.40
N THR A 147 -26.71 -35.09 7.66
CA THR A 147 -26.09 -36.01 6.69
C THR A 147 -24.79 -36.64 7.20
N VAL A 148 -24.03 -35.93 8.03
CA VAL A 148 -22.71 -36.37 8.50
C VAL A 148 -22.79 -36.71 9.97
N ALA A 149 -22.66 -38.00 10.32
CA ALA A 149 -22.61 -38.49 11.71
C ALA A 149 -23.55 -37.73 12.68
N PRO A 150 -24.88 -37.83 12.50
CA PRO A 150 -25.87 -36.96 13.17
C PRO A 150 -25.72 -36.94 14.69
N ASP A 151 -25.44 -38.10 15.29
CA ASP A 151 -25.32 -38.30 16.73
C ASP A 151 -24.04 -37.68 17.34
N SER A 152 -23.13 -37.16 16.50
CA SER A 152 -21.85 -36.58 16.93
C SER A 152 -21.89 -35.07 17.16
N TRP A 153 -22.99 -34.40 16.80
CA TRP A 153 -23.14 -32.95 16.93
C TRP A 153 -23.69 -32.53 18.30
N ASP A 154 -23.27 -31.36 18.78
CA ASP A 154 -23.62 -30.77 20.08
C ASP A 154 -25.14 -30.67 20.29
N ASP A 155 -25.89 -30.31 19.24
CA ASP A 155 -27.35 -30.23 19.24
C ASP A 155 -28.05 -31.58 19.53
N LEU A 156 -27.35 -32.70 19.32
CA LEU A 156 -27.81 -34.06 19.58
C LEU A 156 -27.01 -34.74 20.71
N GLY A 157 -26.23 -33.98 21.48
CA GLY A 157 -25.48 -34.47 22.64
C GLY A 157 -24.09 -35.07 22.32
N GLY A 158 -23.58 -34.86 21.11
CA GLY A 158 -22.23 -35.24 20.70
C GLY A 158 -21.19 -34.13 20.91
N ALA A 159 -19.90 -34.44 20.75
CA ALA A 159 -18.79 -33.51 21.05
C ALA A 159 -18.43 -32.54 19.91
N GLY A 160 -19.12 -32.61 18.77
CA GLY A 160 -18.85 -31.79 17.58
C GLY A 160 -19.72 -30.55 17.50
N THR A 161 -19.13 -29.36 17.39
CA THR A 161 -19.85 -28.13 17.07
C THR A 161 -19.52 -27.72 15.63
N ILE A 162 -20.53 -27.32 14.85
CA ILE A 162 -20.34 -26.72 13.53
C ILE A 162 -20.80 -25.27 13.58
N THR A 163 -19.86 -24.37 13.42
CA THR A 163 -20.10 -22.93 13.38
C THR A 163 -19.46 -22.38 12.11
N PRO A 164 -20.11 -21.49 11.36
CA PRO A 164 -19.44 -20.76 10.30
C PRO A 164 -18.22 -20.02 10.88
N PHE A 165 -17.07 -20.11 10.20
CA PHE A 165 -15.85 -19.39 10.58
C PHE A 165 -15.83 -18.02 9.87
N PRO A 166 -15.88 -16.89 10.61
CA PRO A 166 -15.61 -15.57 10.04
C PRO A 166 -14.11 -15.23 10.20
N GLY A 167 -13.43 -14.91 9.11
CA GLY A 167 -12.11 -14.27 9.13
C GLY A 167 -12.22 -12.74 9.25
N GLY A 168 -11.08 -12.05 9.35
CA GLY A 168 -11.00 -10.60 9.39
C GLY A 168 -10.75 -10.00 10.79
N ILE A 169 -10.08 -8.84 10.82
CA ILE A 169 -9.79 -8.08 12.05
C ILE A 169 -10.39 -6.68 11.99
N TYR A 170 -10.91 -6.22 13.13
CA TYR A 170 -11.25 -4.82 13.37
C TYR A 170 -10.40 -4.28 14.52
N VAL A 171 -10.21 -2.96 14.55
CA VAL A 171 -9.44 -2.27 15.59
C VAL A 171 -10.39 -1.40 16.38
N ASP A 172 -10.50 -1.65 17.69
CA ASP A 172 -11.38 -0.86 18.56
C ASP A 172 -10.83 0.55 18.83
N ARG A 173 -11.52 1.32 19.68
CA ARG A 173 -11.15 2.72 19.96
C ARG A 173 -9.85 2.82 20.78
N GLU A 174 -9.51 1.75 21.49
CA GLU A 174 -8.35 1.61 22.35
C GLU A 174 -7.13 1.06 21.59
N GLY A 175 -7.30 0.64 20.33
CA GLY A 175 -6.24 0.11 19.49
C GLY A 175 -5.97 -1.38 19.69
N LEU A 176 -6.89 -2.10 20.34
CA LEU A 176 -6.83 -3.55 20.50
C LEU A 176 -7.34 -4.24 19.22
N MET A 177 -6.65 -5.30 18.81
CA MET A 177 -7.13 -6.18 17.75
C MET A 177 -8.32 -7.00 18.24
N VAL A 178 -9.46 -6.84 17.57
CA VAL A 178 -10.67 -7.63 17.81
C VAL A 178 -11.01 -8.39 16.54
N ARG A 179 -11.45 -9.65 16.68
CA ARG A 179 -11.90 -10.44 15.54
C ARG A 179 -13.21 -9.88 15.00
N LEU A 180 -13.37 -9.87 13.68
CA LEU A 180 -14.65 -9.49 13.08
C LEU A 180 -15.69 -10.58 13.36
N ASP A 181 -16.60 -10.33 14.31
CA ASP A 181 -17.76 -11.19 14.52
C ASP A 181 -18.80 -10.90 13.44
N SER A 182 -19.13 -11.92 12.65
CA SER A 182 -20.11 -11.85 11.55
C SER A 182 -21.56 -11.59 12.00
N ASN A 183 -21.80 -11.28 13.28
CA ASN A 183 -23.13 -10.99 13.82
C ASN A 183 -23.47 -9.48 13.85
N HIS A 184 -22.56 -8.61 13.40
CA HIS A 184 -22.81 -7.16 13.36
C HIS A 184 -22.34 -6.51 12.06
N THR A 185 -23.06 -6.76 10.95
CA THR A 185 -23.47 -5.74 9.94
C THR A 185 -24.18 -6.41 8.75
N ASP A 186 -25.50 -6.63 8.88
CA ASP A 186 -26.39 -6.85 7.72
C ASP A 186 -26.94 -5.52 7.15
N GLN A 187 -26.29 -4.42 7.48
CA GLN A 187 -26.55 -3.12 6.90
C GLN A 187 -25.24 -2.59 6.33
N LEU A 188 -25.04 -2.82 5.02
CA LEU A 188 -24.21 -2.05 4.07
C LEU A 188 -23.79 -2.90 2.84
N GLN A 189 -24.62 -3.84 2.35
CA GLN A 189 -24.48 -4.38 1.00
C GLN A 189 -25.28 -3.50 0.02
N GLY A 190 -24.78 -2.28 -0.19
CA GLY A 190 -25.28 -1.39 -1.23
C GLY A 190 -24.64 -1.80 -2.56
N ILE A 191 -25.44 -2.30 -3.49
CA ILE A 191 -25.06 -2.43 -4.90
C ILE A 191 -24.58 -1.05 -5.39
N ARG A 192 -23.26 -0.86 -5.51
CA ARG A 192 -22.68 0.23 -6.31
C ARG A 192 -23.04 -0.05 -7.77
N ARG A 193 -24.19 0.43 -8.20
CA ARG A 193 -24.47 0.59 -9.62
C ARG A 193 -24.60 2.07 -9.90
N GLU A 194 -23.47 2.77 -9.89
CA GLU A 194 -23.40 4.14 -10.39
C GLU A 194 -21.98 4.44 -10.91
N GLN A 195 -21.98 4.90 -12.17
CA GLN A 195 -20.90 5.45 -13.00
C GLN A 195 -19.94 4.46 -13.69
N PHE A 196 -20.31 4.11 -14.93
CA PHE A 196 -19.57 3.27 -15.88
C PHE A 196 -18.40 4.00 -16.58
N GLU A 197 -17.52 4.67 -15.83
CA GLU A 197 -16.22 5.09 -16.36
C GLU A 197 -15.14 4.14 -15.80
N GLY A 198 -14.29 3.56 -16.67
CA GLY A 198 -13.18 2.69 -16.25
C GLY A 198 -13.47 1.17 -16.21
N MET A 199 -14.74 0.75 -16.27
CA MET A 199 -15.11 -0.68 -16.31
C MET A 199 -14.86 -1.37 -17.65
N PHE A 200 -14.77 -0.62 -18.75
CA PHE A 200 -14.53 -1.20 -20.06
C PHE A 200 -13.14 -0.79 -20.58
N SER A 201 -12.40 -1.74 -21.13
CA SER A 201 -11.23 -1.43 -21.97
C SER A 201 -11.69 -0.73 -23.24
N GLU A 202 -10.78 -0.09 -23.96
CA GLU A 202 -11.07 0.52 -25.26
C GLU A 202 -11.65 -0.44 -26.31
N ASN A 203 -11.37 -1.73 -26.18
CA ASN A 203 -11.93 -2.76 -27.04
C ASN A 203 -13.32 -3.23 -26.56
N GLY A 204 -13.92 -2.53 -25.59
CA GLY A 204 -15.23 -2.85 -25.00
C GLY A 204 -15.20 -4.04 -24.04
N GLN A 205 -14.02 -4.47 -23.57
CA GLN A 205 -13.91 -5.60 -22.64
C GLN A 205 -14.27 -5.16 -21.23
N ASP A 206 -15.17 -5.87 -20.55
CA ASP A 206 -15.50 -5.61 -19.15
C ASP A 206 -14.34 -6.03 -18.24
N VAL A 207 -13.92 -5.15 -17.33
CA VAL A 207 -12.92 -5.39 -16.28
C VAL A 207 -13.34 -6.54 -15.35
N ARG A 208 -14.63 -6.82 -15.26
CA ARG A 208 -15.18 -7.95 -14.51
C ARG A 208 -15.04 -9.28 -15.25
N ASN A 209 -14.66 -9.30 -16.53
CA ASN A 209 -14.38 -10.54 -17.23
C ASN A 209 -13.11 -11.18 -16.69
N TYR A 210 -13.09 -12.51 -16.66
CA TYR A 210 -11.90 -13.28 -16.34
C TYR A 210 -10.83 -13.09 -17.43
N SER A 211 -9.58 -12.96 -17.01
CA SER A 211 -8.42 -12.88 -17.88
C SER A 211 -7.28 -13.70 -17.29
N SER A 212 -6.69 -14.57 -18.10
CA SER A 212 -5.47 -15.27 -17.71
C SER A 212 -4.25 -14.36 -17.69
N MET A 213 -4.30 -13.22 -18.37
CA MET A 213 -3.17 -12.32 -18.55
C MET A 213 -3.63 -10.88 -18.75
N ARG A 214 -4.14 -10.25 -17.68
CA ARG A 214 -4.45 -8.83 -17.67
C ARG A 214 -3.18 -8.02 -17.51
N LYS A 215 -3.11 -6.90 -18.22
CA LYS A 215 -2.01 -5.95 -18.22
C LYS A 215 -2.47 -4.64 -17.61
N ILE A 216 -1.65 -4.05 -16.78
CA ILE A 216 -1.91 -2.76 -16.14
C ILE A 216 -0.67 -1.88 -16.33
N SER A 217 -0.84 -0.79 -17.07
CA SER A 217 0.20 0.23 -17.21
C SER A 217 0.25 1.10 -15.96
N LEU A 218 1.39 1.10 -15.29
CA LEU A 218 1.61 1.93 -14.11
C LEU A 218 1.65 3.42 -14.45
N VAL A 219 2.19 3.76 -15.63
CA VAL A 219 2.34 5.14 -16.11
C VAL A 219 0.98 5.72 -16.51
N ARG A 220 0.16 4.96 -17.24
CA ARG A 220 -1.17 5.41 -17.67
C ARG A 220 -2.15 5.45 -16.51
N LEU A 221 -2.08 4.48 -15.59
CA LEU A 221 -2.85 4.51 -14.36
C LEU A 221 -2.51 5.78 -13.56
N GLN A 222 -1.23 6.15 -13.47
CA GLN A 222 -0.82 7.38 -12.78
C GLN A 222 -1.47 8.61 -13.41
N ARG A 223 -1.43 8.72 -14.74
CA ARG A 223 -2.06 9.85 -15.46
C ARG A 223 -3.56 9.94 -15.22
N GLN A 224 -4.26 8.82 -15.18
CA GLN A 224 -5.69 8.80 -14.87
C GLN A 224 -5.97 9.23 -13.43
N LEU A 225 -5.17 8.76 -12.47
CA LEU A 225 -5.30 9.16 -11.07
C LEU A 225 -4.97 10.64 -10.84
N GLU A 226 -3.95 11.17 -11.51
CA GLU A 226 -3.61 12.59 -11.51
C GLU A 226 -4.79 13.44 -12.03
N LEU A 227 -5.45 13.00 -13.10
CA LEU A 227 -6.65 13.67 -13.62
C LEU A 227 -7.81 13.67 -12.63
N LEU A 228 -8.09 12.54 -11.99
CA LEU A 228 -9.13 12.43 -10.97
C LEU A 228 -8.81 13.39 -9.81
N GLN A 229 -7.56 13.41 -9.33
CA GLN A 229 -7.13 14.33 -8.27
C GLN A 229 -7.30 15.81 -8.67
N LEU A 230 -7.04 16.17 -9.93
CA LEU A 230 -7.27 17.54 -10.43
C LEU A 230 -8.74 17.94 -10.47
N ARG A 231 -9.65 16.97 -10.57
CA ARG A 231 -11.11 17.17 -10.50
C ARG A 231 -11.66 17.09 -9.09
N GLY A 232 -10.82 16.74 -8.10
CA GLY A 232 -11.29 16.45 -6.74
C GLY A 232 -12.04 15.11 -6.65
N GLU A 233 -11.87 14.23 -7.62
CA GLU A 233 -12.46 12.90 -7.67
C GLU A 233 -11.50 11.86 -7.06
N LEU A 234 -12.06 10.75 -6.58
CA LEU A 234 -11.30 9.62 -6.04
C LEU A 234 -11.14 8.54 -7.11
N ALA A 235 -10.13 7.68 -6.94
CA ALA A 235 -9.96 6.49 -7.76
C ALA A 235 -11.22 5.62 -7.74
N ASP A 236 -11.66 5.16 -8.91
CA ASP A 236 -12.78 4.22 -9.03
C ASP A 236 -12.44 2.82 -8.47
N GLU A 237 -13.44 1.95 -8.38
CA GLU A 237 -13.26 0.61 -7.83
C GLU A 237 -12.32 -0.27 -8.68
N ALA A 238 -12.29 -0.08 -9.99
CA ALA A 238 -11.38 -0.82 -10.87
C ALA A 238 -9.93 -0.41 -10.61
N MET A 239 -9.66 0.90 -10.48
CA MET A 239 -8.34 1.42 -10.13
C MET A 239 -7.93 0.97 -8.72
N GLN A 240 -8.81 1.10 -7.73
CA GLN A 240 -8.55 0.69 -6.34
C GLN A 240 -8.17 -0.79 -6.22
N ASN A 241 -8.78 -1.65 -7.04
CA ASN A 241 -8.56 -3.10 -7.06
C ASN A 241 -7.62 -3.54 -8.19
N LEU A 242 -6.85 -2.62 -8.79
CA LEU A 242 -5.91 -2.88 -9.88
C LEU A 242 -6.50 -3.83 -10.93
N ALA A 243 -7.64 -3.42 -11.48
CA ALA A 243 -8.41 -4.11 -12.50
C ALA A 243 -8.70 -5.59 -12.16
N GLY A 244 -8.87 -5.94 -10.88
CA GLY A 244 -9.18 -7.29 -10.44
C GLY A 244 -8.03 -8.29 -10.57
N MET A 245 -6.82 -7.82 -10.82
CA MET A 245 -5.63 -8.67 -10.83
C MET A 245 -5.38 -9.21 -9.43
N TYR A 246 -5.27 -10.53 -9.29
CA TYR A 246 -5.08 -11.19 -7.99
C TYR A 246 -3.71 -11.86 -7.83
N ARG A 247 -2.87 -11.78 -8.87
CA ARG A 247 -1.48 -12.22 -8.83
C ARG A 247 -0.68 -11.51 -9.92
N ILE A 248 0.56 -11.11 -9.60
CA ILE A 248 1.49 -10.58 -10.60
C ILE A 248 2.40 -11.72 -11.04
N GLN A 249 2.55 -11.88 -12.35
CA GLN A 249 3.44 -12.86 -12.96
C GLN A 249 4.63 -12.16 -13.63
N TYR A 250 4.34 -11.08 -14.37
CA TYR A 250 5.34 -10.40 -15.18
C TYR A 250 5.39 -8.89 -14.90
N VAL A 251 6.59 -8.33 -15.05
CA VAL A 251 6.83 -6.89 -15.20
C VAL A 251 7.45 -6.67 -16.58
N LEU A 252 6.76 -5.92 -17.43
CA LEU A 252 7.15 -5.64 -18.80
C LEU A 252 7.52 -4.15 -18.92
N VAL A 253 8.68 -3.86 -19.48
CA VAL A 253 9.26 -2.52 -19.59
C VAL A 253 9.31 -2.14 -21.06
N TYR A 254 8.63 -1.07 -21.45
CA TYR A 254 8.55 -0.59 -22.83
C TYR A 254 9.22 0.79 -22.97
N PRO A 255 10.57 0.88 -23.13
CA PRO A 255 11.28 2.16 -23.21
C PRO A 255 10.82 3.08 -24.34
N GLU A 256 10.51 2.51 -25.51
CA GLU A 256 10.02 3.27 -26.66
C GLU A 256 8.64 3.89 -26.41
N GLN A 257 7.79 3.19 -25.65
CA GLN A 257 6.44 3.66 -25.30
C GLN A 257 6.43 4.50 -24.02
N GLY A 258 7.53 4.50 -23.26
CA GLY A 258 7.64 5.17 -21.98
C GLY A 258 6.74 4.52 -20.92
N ASP A 259 6.66 3.18 -20.87
CA ASP A 259 5.70 2.46 -20.04
C ASP A 259 6.32 1.30 -19.25
N ILE A 260 5.76 1.04 -18.06
CA ILE A 260 6.01 -0.16 -17.25
C ILE A 260 4.65 -0.79 -16.95
N VAL A 261 4.53 -2.08 -17.27
CA VAL A 261 3.30 -2.83 -17.22
C VAL A 261 3.47 -4.01 -16.27
N ILE A 262 2.56 -4.16 -15.31
CA ILE A 262 2.42 -5.41 -14.55
C ILE A 262 1.40 -6.30 -15.25
N ALA A 263 1.66 -7.60 -15.31
CA ALA A 263 0.77 -8.55 -15.95
C ALA A 263 0.58 -9.83 -15.14
N GLY A 264 -0.63 -10.39 -15.21
CA GLY A 264 -1.00 -11.62 -14.52
C GLY A 264 -2.50 -11.87 -14.55
N PRO A 265 -2.97 -12.94 -13.88
CA PRO A 265 -4.37 -13.31 -13.93
C PRO A 265 -5.26 -12.35 -13.14
N ALA A 266 -6.44 -12.08 -13.69
CA ALA A 266 -7.43 -11.16 -13.16
C ALA A 266 -8.85 -11.65 -13.39
N GLY A 267 -9.82 -11.08 -12.68
CA GLY A 267 -11.22 -11.38 -12.92
C GLY A 267 -12.15 -10.58 -12.01
N PRO A 268 -13.43 -10.97 -11.94
CA PRO A 268 -14.41 -10.24 -11.14
C PRO A 268 -14.08 -10.39 -9.65
N TRP A 269 -14.39 -9.36 -8.86
CA TRP A 269 -14.14 -9.34 -7.43
C TRP A 269 -15.38 -9.00 -6.61
N GLN A 270 -15.39 -9.41 -5.35
CA GLN A 270 -16.42 -9.10 -4.37
C GLN A 270 -15.81 -8.97 -2.98
N GLU A 271 -16.49 -8.28 -2.08
CA GLU A 271 -16.15 -8.33 -0.65
C GLU A 271 -16.64 -9.66 -0.06
N ASN A 272 -15.77 -10.37 0.66
CA ASN A 272 -16.13 -11.57 1.40
C ASN A 272 -16.64 -11.19 2.82
N ARG A 273 -17.02 -12.20 3.62
CA ARG A 273 -17.53 -12.00 4.98
C ARG A 273 -16.52 -11.35 5.94
N ASP A 274 -15.24 -11.41 5.59
CA ASP A 274 -14.12 -10.93 6.38
C ASP A 274 -13.78 -9.47 6.05
N GLY A 275 -14.56 -8.84 5.17
CA GLY A 275 -14.30 -7.50 4.65
C GLY A 275 -13.17 -7.44 3.61
N ARG A 276 -12.70 -8.59 3.09
CA ARG A 276 -11.64 -8.65 2.07
C ARG A 276 -12.25 -8.67 0.69
N VAL A 277 -11.65 -7.91 -0.23
CA VAL A 277 -12.03 -7.97 -1.65
C VAL A 277 -11.27 -9.12 -2.31
N VAL A 278 -12.01 -10.13 -2.76
CA VAL A 278 -11.49 -11.36 -3.34
C VAL A 278 -12.06 -11.59 -4.73
N ASN A 279 -11.32 -12.30 -5.57
CA ASN A 279 -11.81 -12.79 -6.85
C ASN A 279 -12.95 -13.80 -6.63
N ILE A 280 -14.05 -13.65 -7.37
CA ILE A 280 -15.28 -14.46 -7.17
C ILE A 280 -15.03 -15.94 -7.47
N ASN A 281 -14.17 -16.24 -8.45
CA ASN A 281 -14.03 -17.60 -8.97
C ASN A 281 -13.10 -18.47 -8.10
N ASN A 282 -12.13 -17.87 -7.42
CA ASN A 282 -11.10 -18.61 -6.68
C ASN A 282 -10.89 -18.13 -5.22
N GLY A 283 -11.60 -17.11 -4.76
CA GLY A 283 -11.48 -16.59 -3.39
C GLY A 283 -10.16 -15.87 -3.08
N ARG A 284 -9.27 -15.66 -4.06
CA ARG A 284 -7.98 -15.01 -3.85
C ARG A 284 -8.14 -13.49 -3.75
N PRO A 285 -7.52 -12.82 -2.77
CA PRO A 285 -7.50 -11.36 -2.67
C PRO A 285 -6.96 -10.69 -3.93
N VAL A 286 -7.64 -9.63 -4.37
CA VAL A 286 -7.15 -8.79 -5.47
C VAL A 286 -6.06 -7.84 -4.99
N LEU A 287 -5.18 -7.43 -5.89
CA LEU A 287 -4.18 -6.41 -5.64
C LEU A 287 -4.85 -5.06 -5.38
N LYS A 288 -4.20 -4.23 -4.56
CA LYS A 288 -4.73 -2.92 -4.16
C LYS A 288 -3.80 -1.80 -4.60
N LEU A 289 -4.38 -0.74 -5.14
CA LEU A 289 -3.64 0.48 -5.49
C LEU A 289 -2.96 1.08 -4.25
N ASP A 290 -3.65 1.12 -3.12
CA ASP A 290 -3.10 1.62 -1.86
C ASP A 290 -1.81 0.87 -1.46
N TYR A 291 -1.77 -0.45 -1.65
CA TYR A 291 -0.57 -1.26 -1.37
C TYR A 291 0.56 -0.93 -2.34
N LEU A 292 0.27 -0.82 -3.64
CA LEU A 292 1.25 -0.41 -4.65
C LEU A 292 1.87 0.95 -4.30
N VAL A 293 1.05 1.94 -3.96
CA VAL A 293 1.53 3.30 -3.63
C VAL A 293 2.39 3.28 -2.36
N GLU A 294 1.95 2.59 -1.32
CA GLU A 294 2.70 2.49 -0.07
C GLU A 294 4.05 1.80 -0.25
N LEU A 295 4.10 0.73 -1.05
CA LEU A 295 5.32 -0.02 -1.32
C LEU A 295 6.25 0.71 -2.29
N MET A 296 5.71 1.51 -3.22
CA MET A 296 6.50 2.47 -4.01
C MET A 296 7.12 3.54 -3.10
N ARG A 297 6.38 4.11 -2.14
CA ARG A 297 6.95 5.04 -1.15
C ARG A 297 8.06 4.41 -0.33
N ASN A 298 7.83 3.19 0.15
CA ASN A 298 8.83 2.44 0.91
C ASN A 298 10.08 2.16 0.09
N ALA A 299 9.94 1.63 -1.14
CA ALA A 299 11.07 1.37 -2.03
C ALA A 299 11.90 2.64 -2.27
N TYR A 300 11.27 3.79 -2.47
CA TYR A 300 11.92 5.08 -2.72
C TYR A 300 12.47 5.78 -1.47
N SER A 301 12.19 5.27 -0.28
CA SER A 301 12.76 5.78 0.98
C SER A 301 14.24 5.42 1.16
N ASP A 302 14.86 5.95 2.22
CA ASP A 302 16.23 5.65 2.60
C ASP A 302 16.38 4.21 3.15
N ASN A 303 15.32 3.66 3.76
CA ASN A 303 15.30 2.32 4.30
C ASN A 303 14.07 1.53 3.80
N PRO A 304 14.20 0.75 2.73
CA PRO A 304 13.10 -0.01 2.14
C PRO A 304 12.77 -1.30 2.90
N THR A 305 13.23 -1.43 4.15
CA THR A 305 12.81 -2.52 5.04
C THR A 305 11.55 -2.12 5.77
N PHE A 306 10.55 -3.00 5.79
CA PHE A 306 9.27 -2.74 6.45
C PHE A 306 8.68 -4.01 7.05
N GLY A 307 7.66 -3.84 7.89
CA GLY A 307 7.06 -4.95 8.59
C GLY A 307 6.26 -4.55 9.81
N CYS A 308 5.99 -5.55 10.64
CA CYS A 308 5.44 -5.36 11.97
C CYS A 308 6.15 -6.27 12.98
N SER A 309 6.11 -5.90 14.25
CA SER A 309 6.49 -6.76 15.36
C SER A 309 5.34 -6.85 16.35
N ILE A 310 5.16 -8.05 16.92
CA ILE A 310 4.24 -8.29 18.04
C ILE A 310 5.11 -8.77 19.19
N THR A 311 5.23 -7.90 20.20
CA THR A 311 6.22 -8.03 21.28
C THR A 311 5.52 -8.07 22.64
N PRO A 312 5.74 -9.12 23.45
CA PRO A 312 5.34 -9.12 24.85
C PRO A 312 6.08 -8.02 25.64
N ARG A 313 5.38 -7.37 26.57
CA ARG A 313 6.00 -6.35 27.43
C ARG A 313 6.96 -6.98 28.44
N ALA A 314 8.15 -6.40 28.62
CA ALA A 314 9.16 -6.87 29.55
C ALA A 314 8.62 -7.03 31.00
N ALA A 315 7.85 -6.05 31.47
CA ALA A 315 7.21 -6.09 32.79
C ALA A 315 6.24 -7.27 32.95
N HIS A 316 5.56 -7.67 31.87
CA HIS A 316 4.63 -8.79 31.88
C HIS A 316 5.36 -10.13 31.79
N LEU A 317 6.44 -10.22 31.00
CA LEU A 317 7.30 -11.40 30.98
C LEU A 317 7.91 -11.68 32.35
N LEU A 318 8.32 -10.65 33.09
CA LEU A 318 8.81 -10.79 34.45
C LEU A 318 7.73 -11.30 35.41
N LYS A 319 6.51 -10.74 35.34
CA LYS A 319 5.36 -11.24 36.12
C LYS A 319 5.06 -12.70 35.80
N ALA A 320 5.07 -13.08 34.53
CA ALA A 320 4.84 -14.45 34.09
C ALA A 320 5.91 -15.41 34.64
N LYS A 321 7.19 -15.01 34.58
CA LYS A 321 8.31 -15.77 35.17
C LYS A 321 8.13 -15.96 36.68
N GLN A 322 7.81 -14.90 37.41
CA GLN A 322 7.54 -14.96 38.85
C GLN A 322 6.34 -15.86 39.17
N TYR A 323 5.28 -15.77 38.37
CA TYR A 323 4.11 -16.63 38.50
C TYR A 323 4.48 -18.09 38.31
N LEU A 324 5.25 -18.44 37.27
CA LEU A 324 5.70 -19.81 37.02
C LEU A 324 6.61 -20.34 38.12
N ASP A 325 7.55 -19.51 38.59
CA ASP A 325 8.45 -19.86 39.70
C ASP A 325 7.67 -20.15 41.00
N ALA A 326 6.61 -19.38 41.28
CA ALA A 326 5.74 -19.59 42.45
C ALA A 326 4.86 -20.87 42.35
N GLN A 327 4.76 -21.46 41.16
CA GLN A 327 3.97 -22.65 40.89
C GLN A 327 4.86 -23.90 40.69
N LYS A 328 6.19 -23.75 40.69
CA LYS A 328 7.14 -24.87 40.63
C LYS A 328 6.87 -25.88 41.74
N GLY A 329 6.77 -27.17 41.36
CA GLY A 329 6.53 -28.29 42.28
C GLY A 329 5.06 -28.55 42.65
N LYS A 330 4.11 -27.75 42.15
CA LYS A 330 2.68 -28.04 42.33
C LYS A 330 2.17 -28.94 41.22
N VAL A 331 1.40 -29.97 41.59
CA VAL A 331 0.76 -30.87 40.62
C VAL A 331 -0.44 -30.16 39.99
N LEU A 332 -0.42 -30.01 38.67
CA LEU A 332 -1.55 -29.51 37.91
C LEU A 332 -2.57 -30.64 37.73
N THR A 333 -3.83 -30.35 38.03
CA THR A 333 -4.99 -31.24 37.92
C THR A 333 -6.04 -30.52 37.07
N PRO A 334 -6.92 -31.22 36.33
CA PRO A 334 -7.93 -30.57 35.49
C PRO A 334 -8.75 -29.47 36.20
N ARG A 335 -8.95 -29.60 37.52
CA ARG A 335 -9.70 -28.65 38.35
C ARG A 335 -8.93 -27.37 38.73
N ASN A 336 -7.59 -27.40 38.76
CA ASN A 336 -6.76 -26.22 39.06
C ASN A 336 -6.05 -25.65 37.82
N THR A 337 -6.04 -26.38 36.70
CA THR A 337 -5.43 -25.94 35.44
C THR A 337 -6.06 -24.65 34.94
N GLU A 338 -7.39 -24.53 34.93
CA GLU A 338 -8.07 -23.35 34.39
C GLU A 338 -7.71 -22.05 35.15
N ALA A 339 -7.80 -22.08 36.48
CA ALA A 339 -7.39 -20.95 37.32
C ALA A 339 -5.89 -20.64 37.16
N TRP A 340 -5.06 -21.68 37.01
CA TRP A 340 -3.65 -21.51 36.80
C TRP A 340 -3.33 -20.84 35.46
N LEU A 341 -4.04 -21.22 34.39
CA LEU A 341 -3.91 -20.63 33.05
C LEU A 341 -4.41 -19.20 32.99
N ALA A 342 -5.54 -18.90 33.64
CA ALA A 342 -6.03 -17.54 33.76
C ALA A 342 -4.97 -16.63 34.41
N GLY A 343 -4.38 -17.07 35.53
CA GLY A 343 -3.29 -16.32 36.17
C GLY A 343 -2.04 -16.16 35.30
N LEU A 344 -1.73 -17.15 34.45
CA LEU A 344 -0.62 -17.03 33.50
C LEU A 344 -0.93 -16.04 32.37
N ARG A 345 -2.14 -16.09 31.80
CA ARG A 345 -2.62 -15.16 30.76
C ARG A 345 -2.61 -13.72 31.28
N ASP A 346 -3.15 -13.50 32.49
CA ASP A 346 -3.14 -12.19 33.16
C ASP A 346 -1.71 -11.69 33.41
N SER A 347 -0.78 -12.60 33.70
CA SER A 347 0.61 -12.25 33.96
C SER A 347 1.34 -11.77 32.70
N VAL A 348 1.08 -12.37 31.53
CA VAL A 348 1.69 -11.93 30.26
C VAL A 348 0.93 -10.74 29.63
N GLY A 349 -0.36 -10.61 29.90
CA GLY A 349 -1.17 -9.44 29.52
C GLY A 349 -1.20 -9.17 28.02
N VAL A 350 -1.46 -7.93 27.60
CA VAL A 350 -1.41 -7.55 26.17
C VAL A 350 0.02 -7.45 25.65
N GLN A 351 0.18 -7.66 24.34
CA GLN A 351 1.41 -7.48 23.58
C GLN A 351 1.34 -6.19 22.76
N ASP A 352 2.47 -5.52 22.61
CA ASP A 352 2.57 -4.30 21.83
C ASP A 352 2.80 -4.64 20.36
N VAL A 353 2.11 -3.90 19.49
CA VAL A 353 2.27 -3.98 18.04
C VAL A 353 3.00 -2.74 17.55
N GLU A 354 4.10 -2.97 16.83
CA GLU A 354 4.85 -1.90 16.18
C GLU A 354 4.90 -2.16 14.67
N VAL A 355 4.46 -1.20 13.87
CA VAL A 355 4.60 -1.21 12.41
C VAL A 355 5.72 -0.25 12.04
N PHE A 356 6.63 -0.69 11.16
CA PHE A 356 7.81 0.08 10.76
C PHE A 356 8.00 0.01 9.24
N GLY A 357 8.65 1.03 8.67
CA GLY A 357 8.94 1.15 7.24
C GLY A 357 7.75 1.52 6.35
N THR A 358 6.52 1.36 6.85
CA THR A 358 5.26 1.78 6.21
C THR A 358 4.38 2.56 7.20
N ASP A 359 3.27 3.12 6.74
CA ASP A 359 2.38 3.93 7.58
C ASP A 359 1.49 3.00 8.43
N ASN A 360 1.46 3.18 9.75
CA ASN A 360 0.69 2.31 10.65
C ASN A 360 -0.83 2.56 10.58
N GLN A 361 -1.27 3.54 9.80
CA GLN A 361 -2.69 3.86 9.59
C GLN A 361 -3.23 3.34 8.25
N THR A 362 -2.71 2.24 7.73
CA THR A 362 -3.11 1.69 6.43
C THR A 362 -3.59 0.24 6.52
N GLN A 363 -4.34 -0.18 5.50
CA GLN A 363 -4.79 -1.57 5.41
C GLN A 363 -3.60 -2.53 5.25
N LEU A 364 -2.52 -2.13 4.58
CA LEU A 364 -1.28 -2.91 4.49
C LEU A 364 -0.76 -3.25 5.88
N ALA A 365 -0.66 -2.24 6.76
CA ALA A 365 -0.22 -2.42 8.14
C ALA A 365 -1.11 -3.40 8.91
N ARG A 366 -2.44 -3.34 8.73
CA ARG A 366 -3.38 -4.32 9.31
C ARG A 366 -3.07 -5.74 8.86
N ILE A 367 -2.87 -5.96 7.56
CA ILE A 367 -2.64 -7.29 7.01
C ILE A 367 -1.32 -7.89 7.51
N LEU A 368 -0.26 -7.08 7.65
CA LEU A 368 1.00 -7.55 8.23
C LEU A 368 0.78 -8.12 9.63
N VAL A 369 0.08 -7.37 10.48
CA VAL A 369 -0.16 -7.76 11.87
C VAL A 369 -1.13 -8.95 11.95
N GLU A 370 -2.19 -8.95 11.14
CA GLU A 370 -3.15 -10.05 11.07
C GLU A 370 -2.49 -11.37 10.67
N ALA A 371 -1.65 -11.35 9.64
CA ALA A 371 -1.00 -12.56 9.14
C ALA A 371 -0.08 -13.18 10.19
N ASP A 372 0.74 -12.37 10.86
CA ASP A 372 1.63 -12.83 11.93
C ASP A 372 0.84 -13.35 13.14
N HIS A 373 -0.20 -12.64 13.56
CA HIS A 373 -1.07 -13.09 14.63
C HIS A 373 -1.76 -14.43 14.29
N HIS A 374 -2.30 -14.56 13.08
CA HIS A 374 -2.98 -15.77 12.62
C HIS A 374 -2.02 -16.96 12.51
N MET A 375 -0.78 -16.76 12.04
CA MET A 375 0.26 -17.80 12.03
C MET A 375 0.52 -18.35 13.43
N LYS A 376 0.56 -17.48 14.45
CA LYS A 376 0.77 -17.89 15.85
C LYS A 376 -0.40 -18.71 16.38
N LEU A 377 -1.63 -18.33 16.06
CA LEU A 377 -2.82 -19.11 16.42
C LEU A 377 -2.79 -20.50 15.77
N VAL A 378 -2.38 -20.61 14.51
CA VAL A 378 -2.18 -21.91 13.84
C VAL A 378 -1.08 -22.72 14.51
N GLY A 379 0.07 -22.10 14.81
CA GLY A 379 1.20 -22.80 15.43
C GLY A 379 0.96 -23.24 16.87
N LEU A 380 0.06 -22.57 17.58
CA LEU A 380 -0.40 -22.98 18.91
C LEU A 380 -1.59 -23.94 18.86
N GLY A 381 -2.14 -24.22 17.67
CA GLY A 381 -3.31 -25.07 17.52
C GLY A 381 -4.58 -24.48 18.12
N GLU A 382 -4.66 -23.16 18.23
CA GLU A 382 -5.90 -22.42 18.55
C GLU A 382 -6.77 -22.26 17.30
N VAL A 383 -6.15 -22.23 16.12
CA VAL A 383 -6.82 -22.27 14.83
C VAL A 383 -6.37 -23.53 14.08
N PRO A 384 -7.28 -24.29 13.44
CA PRO A 384 -6.89 -25.49 12.72
C PRO A 384 -5.90 -25.20 11.60
N SER A 385 -4.84 -26.01 11.50
CA SER A 385 -3.96 -26.04 10.33
C SER A 385 -4.62 -26.82 9.18
N ILE A 386 -3.86 -27.15 8.14
CA ILE A 386 -4.28 -28.07 7.07
C ILE A 386 -4.09 -29.55 7.46
N PRO A 387 -4.78 -30.50 6.82
CA PRO A 387 -4.55 -31.92 7.04
C PRO A 387 -3.07 -32.30 6.87
N GLY A 388 -2.51 -33.02 7.85
CA GLY A 388 -1.12 -33.48 7.84
C GLY A 388 -0.08 -32.46 8.32
N MET A 389 -0.50 -31.30 8.86
CA MET A 389 0.38 -30.34 9.52
C MET A 389 -0.03 -30.17 10.98
N ASN A 390 0.82 -30.62 11.89
CA ASN A 390 0.60 -30.51 13.34
C ASN A 390 0.94 -29.10 13.83
N SER A 391 0.31 -28.67 14.93
CA SER A 391 0.77 -27.48 15.64
C SER A 391 2.06 -27.78 16.41
N TYR A 392 2.80 -26.73 16.78
CA TYR A 392 3.98 -26.88 17.63
C TYR A 392 3.64 -27.54 18.96
N LEU A 393 2.48 -27.19 19.54
CA LEU A 393 2.06 -27.77 20.81
C LEU A 393 1.71 -29.25 20.69
N ASP A 394 1.15 -29.69 19.56
CA ASP A 394 0.87 -31.12 19.34
C ASP A 394 2.19 -31.91 19.23
N ASN A 395 3.16 -31.40 18.46
CA ASN A 395 4.48 -32.02 18.36
C ASN A 395 5.25 -32.02 19.70
N LEU A 396 5.11 -30.94 20.48
CA LEU A 396 5.76 -30.84 21.80
C LEU A 396 5.15 -31.84 22.80
N VAL A 397 3.83 -32.07 22.73
CA VAL A 397 3.13 -33.11 23.51
C VAL A 397 3.62 -34.52 23.19
N GLU A 398 4.00 -34.79 21.94
CA GLU A 398 4.52 -36.09 21.50
C GLU A 398 6.03 -36.29 21.78
N SER A 399 6.76 -35.22 22.07
CA SER A 399 8.22 -35.27 22.30
C SER A 399 8.61 -35.75 23.71
N ASP A 400 9.80 -36.33 23.89
CA ASP A 400 10.34 -36.66 25.22
C ASP A 400 10.97 -35.44 25.94
N GLU A 401 10.79 -34.21 25.44
CA GLU A 401 11.42 -33.02 26.03
C GLU A 401 10.90 -32.72 27.45
N PRO A 402 11.79 -32.39 28.42
CA PRO A 402 11.37 -32.16 29.79
C PRO A 402 10.36 -31.01 29.91
N ALA A 403 9.30 -31.25 30.68
CA ALA A 403 8.12 -30.41 30.89
C ALA A 403 8.34 -29.01 31.51
N GLN A 404 9.57 -28.52 31.58
CA GLN A 404 9.89 -27.35 32.41
C GLN A 404 10.87 -26.40 31.72
N ALA A 405 10.34 -25.64 30.76
CA ALA A 405 10.69 -24.26 30.52
C ALA A 405 9.54 -23.63 29.73
N VAL A 406 9.12 -22.41 30.07
CA VAL A 406 8.39 -21.61 29.10
C VAL A 406 9.38 -21.30 27.99
N ASN A 407 9.24 -21.99 26.86
CA ASN A 407 10.04 -21.73 25.68
C ASN A 407 9.47 -20.47 25.04
N MET A 408 10.24 -19.39 25.12
CA MET A 408 10.01 -18.21 24.31
C MET A 408 10.61 -18.46 22.94
N LEU A 409 9.71 -18.67 21.98
CA LEU A 409 10.05 -18.91 20.60
C LEU A 409 9.58 -17.74 19.76
N ARG A 410 10.32 -17.48 18.69
CA ARG A 410 10.06 -16.39 17.76
C ARG A 410 9.82 -16.96 16.39
N TRP A 411 8.66 -16.67 15.81
CA TRP A 411 8.37 -16.94 14.40
C TRP A 411 8.10 -15.64 13.67
N TRP A 412 8.61 -15.51 12.46
CA TRP A 412 8.31 -14.34 11.64
C TRP A 412 8.30 -14.67 10.16
N PHE A 413 7.50 -13.92 9.42
CA PHE A 413 7.46 -13.98 7.97
C PHE A 413 8.60 -13.17 7.34
N THR A 414 9.20 -13.70 6.29
CA THR A 414 10.18 -13.00 5.46
C THR A 414 10.22 -13.54 4.03
N THR A 415 11.00 -12.89 3.16
CA THR A 415 11.04 -13.15 1.71
C THR A 415 11.58 -14.54 1.38
N ASN A 416 10.95 -15.21 0.42
CA ASN A 416 11.33 -16.54 -0.09
C ASN A 416 11.38 -16.56 -1.62
N TYR A 417 12.12 -15.62 -2.19
CA TYR A 417 12.41 -15.58 -3.62
C TYR A 417 13.79 -16.20 -3.86
N GLN A 418 13.87 -17.16 -4.79
CA GLN A 418 15.14 -17.79 -5.15
C GLN A 418 15.93 -16.95 -6.15
N ALA A 419 15.21 -16.32 -7.09
CA ALA A 419 15.72 -15.41 -8.10
C ALA A 419 14.53 -14.72 -8.77
N LEU A 420 14.79 -13.57 -9.39
CA LEU A 420 13.90 -13.00 -10.40
C LEU A 420 14.45 -13.41 -11.77
N HIS A 421 13.58 -13.90 -12.65
CA HIS A 421 13.98 -14.11 -14.04
C HIS A 421 13.90 -12.80 -14.78
N ALA A 422 14.88 -12.52 -15.63
CA ALA A 422 14.93 -11.34 -16.48
C ALA A 422 15.26 -11.76 -17.92
N SER A 423 14.64 -11.12 -18.89
CA SER A 423 15.06 -11.24 -20.28
C SER A 423 16.47 -10.65 -20.47
N LYS A 424 17.21 -11.11 -21.50
CA LYS A 424 18.60 -10.67 -21.75
C LYS A 424 18.76 -9.16 -21.94
N ASP A 425 17.73 -8.51 -22.45
CA ASP A 425 17.65 -7.06 -22.65
C ASP A 425 17.10 -6.31 -21.43
N GLY A 426 16.71 -7.03 -20.37
CA GLY A 426 16.11 -6.47 -19.16
C GLY A 426 14.81 -5.72 -19.43
N LEU A 427 14.02 -6.19 -20.40
CA LEU A 427 12.71 -5.61 -20.77
C LEU A 427 11.53 -6.42 -20.23
N ALA A 428 11.75 -7.65 -19.79
CA ALA A 428 10.73 -8.46 -19.13
C ALA A 428 11.32 -9.15 -17.90
N TYR A 429 10.53 -9.19 -16.84
CA TYR A 429 10.87 -9.84 -15.58
C TYR A 429 9.74 -10.75 -15.15
N GLU A 430 10.07 -11.87 -14.53
CA GLU A 430 9.11 -12.82 -13.97
C GLU A 430 9.39 -13.06 -12.48
N ILE A 431 8.32 -13.05 -11.70
CA ILE A 431 8.37 -13.36 -10.27
C ILE A 431 8.24 -14.86 -10.08
N VAL A 432 9.34 -15.49 -9.65
CA VAL A 432 9.41 -16.93 -9.43
C VAL A 432 9.55 -17.25 -7.95
N GLY A 433 8.76 -18.22 -7.51
CA GLY A 433 8.88 -18.83 -6.19
C GLY A 433 7.66 -18.63 -5.29
N PRO A 434 7.74 -19.18 -4.06
CA PRO A 434 6.66 -19.18 -3.07
C PRO A 434 6.45 -17.82 -2.38
N ALA A 435 7.30 -16.81 -2.67
CA ALA A 435 7.27 -15.44 -2.15
C ALA A 435 7.54 -15.28 -0.65
N VAL A 436 6.94 -16.10 0.19
CA VAL A 436 6.94 -15.99 1.65
C VAL A 436 7.53 -17.25 2.29
N LYS A 437 8.29 -17.07 3.37
CA LYS A 437 8.69 -18.15 4.29
C LYS A 437 8.56 -17.69 5.73
N VAL A 438 8.48 -18.67 6.63
CA VAL A 438 8.56 -18.48 8.07
C VAL A 438 9.97 -18.84 8.52
N LEU A 439 10.57 -17.97 9.32
CA LEU A 439 11.80 -18.26 10.07
C LEU A 439 11.50 -18.43 11.54
N SER A 440 12.44 -19.06 12.24
CA SER A 440 12.35 -19.40 13.65
C SER A 440 13.63 -19.04 14.39
N GLU A 441 13.49 -18.64 15.64
CA GLU A 441 14.58 -18.37 16.58
C GLU A 441 14.08 -18.57 18.02
N ASN A 442 14.97 -18.90 18.94
CA ASN A 442 14.70 -18.94 20.37
C ASN A 442 15.13 -17.61 21.03
N GLU A 443 14.34 -17.12 21.97
CA GLU A 443 14.65 -15.94 22.78
C GLU A 443 14.83 -16.30 24.27
N ILE A 444 15.77 -15.66 24.95
CA ILE A 444 15.95 -15.80 26.40
C ILE A 444 15.51 -14.51 27.08
N VAL A 445 14.70 -14.63 28.15
CA VAL A 445 14.37 -13.50 29.04
C VAL A 445 15.37 -13.43 30.18
N ASP A 446 16.08 -12.31 30.27
CA ASP A 446 17.07 -12.10 31.32
C ASP A 446 16.44 -11.80 32.70
N LYS A 447 17.22 -11.25 33.63
CA LYS A 447 16.75 -10.90 34.97
C LYS A 447 15.95 -9.60 35.01
N LEU A 448 16.08 -8.74 34.00
CA LEU A 448 15.41 -7.46 33.87
C LEU A 448 14.12 -7.56 33.05
N GLY A 449 13.92 -8.70 32.37
CA GLY A 449 12.77 -8.90 31.49
C GLY A 449 13.12 -8.61 30.02
N ASP A 450 14.40 -8.34 29.72
CA ASP A 450 14.87 -8.08 28.37
C ASP A 450 15.06 -9.38 27.59
N ARG A 451 14.73 -9.33 26.31
CA ARG A 451 14.81 -10.47 25.40
C ARG A 451 16.16 -10.48 24.69
N GLN A 452 16.83 -11.62 24.75
CA GLN A 452 18.12 -11.86 24.10
C GLN A 452 17.91 -12.87 22.96
N GLN A 453 18.24 -12.45 21.74
CA GLN A 453 18.26 -13.31 20.56
C GLN A 453 19.40 -14.31 20.65
N THR A 454 19.12 -15.58 20.37
CA THR A 454 20.12 -16.65 20.50
C THR A 454 20.78 -17.03 19.18
N GLY A 455 20.21 -16.64 18.04
CA GLY A 455 20.59 -17.09 16.70
C GLY A 455 20.39 -18.59 16.48
N LYS A 456 19.71 -19.29 17.39
CA LYS A 456 19.45 -20.73 17.34
C LYS A 456 17.95 -20.99 17.37
N SER A 457 17.53 -22.10 16.79
CA SER A 457 16.15 -22.58 16.87
C SER A 457 16.17 -24.05 17.28
N ASP A 458 15.34 -24.42 18.24
CA ASP A 458 15.17 -25.82 18.62
C ASP A 458 14.46 -26.60 17.50
N PRO A 459 14.64 -27.94 17.42
CA PRO A 459 14.15 -28.74 16.31
C PRO A 459 12.65 -28.60 16.05
N LEU A 460 11.82 -28.57 17.10
CA LEU A 460 10.37 -28.42 17.00
C LEU A 460 9.95 -27.04 16.50
N THR A 461 10.65 -26.00 16.96
CA THR A 461 10.42 -24.61 16.53
C THR A 461 10.79 -24.43 15.04
N GLN A 462 11.88 -25.06 14.61
CA GLN A 462 12.33 -25.06 13.23
C GLN A 462 11.43 -25.91 12.32
N GLN A 463 10.94 -27.04 12.83
CA GLN A 463 10.03 -27.92 12.13
C GLN A 463 8.75 -27.16 11.76
N PHE A 464 8.10 -26.50 12.72
CA PHE A 464 6.88 -25.72 12.42
C PHE A 464 7.13 -24.67 11.33
N ALA A 465 8.20 -23.87 11.44
CA ALA A 465 8.52 -22.85 10.44
C ALA A 465 8.75 -23.46 9.05
N SER A 466 9.42 -24.61 8.99
CA SER A 466 9.70 -25.32 7.73
C SER A 466 8.42 -25.93 7.12
N GLU A 467 7.56 -26.52 7.94
CA GLU A 467 6.27 -27.08 7.52
C GLU A 467 5.32 -26.00 7.05
N PHE A 468 5.21 -24.90 7.79
CA PHE A 468 4.40 -23.75 7.41
C PHE A 468 4.86 -23.19 6.06
N THR A 469 6.18 -23.01 5.88
CA THR A 469 6.76 -22.55 4.62
C THR A 469 6.45 -23.51 3.46
N ARG A 470 6.61 -24.82 3.67
CA ARG A 470 6.33 -25.84 2.65
C ARG A 470 4.86 -25.88 2.27
N ASN A 471 3.98 -25.67 3.24
CA ASN A 471 2.53 -25.76 3.10
C ASN A 471 1.85 -24.41 2.84
N TYR A 472 2.62 -23.34 2.60
CA TYR A 472 2.12 -21.97 2.52
C TYR A 472 0.97 -21.80 1.53
N GLU A 473 1.08 -22.38 0.33
CA GLU A 473 0.03 -22.27 -0.69
C GLU A 473 -1.29 -22.92 -0.22
N MET A 474 -1.24 -24.12 0.37
CA MET A 474 -2.44 -24.77 0.91
C MET A 474 -3.04 -24.02 2.09
N LEU A 475 -2.19 -23.43 2.94
CA LEU A 475 -2.62 -22.54 4.01
C LEU A 475 -3.29 -21.27 3.46
N ALA A 476 -2.79 -20.73 2.35
CA ALA A 476 -3.34 -19.54 1.71
C ALA A 476 -4.68 -19.79 1.00
N GLU A 477 -4.87 -20.99 0.43
CA GLU A 477 -6.19 -21.42 -0.09
C GLU A 477 -7.23 -21.51 1.03
N ARG A 478 -6.83 -21.95 2.23
CA ARG A 478 -7.72 -22.01 3.40
C ARG A 478 -7.94 -20.65 4.05
N TYR A 479 -6.89 -19.84 4.13
CA TYR A 479 -6.88 -18.56 4.84
C TYR A 479 -6.38 -17.44 3.90
N PRO A 480 -7.31 -16.70 3.25
CA PRO A 480 -6.99 -15.70 2.24
C PRO A 480 -6.00 -14.61 2.68
N VAL A 481 -5.86 -14.35 3.99
CA VAL A 481 -4.86 -13.44 4.55
C VAL A 481 -3.44 -13.72 4.04
N TYR A 482 -3.08 -15.00 3.81
CA TYR A 482 -1.75 -15.36 3.31
C TYR A 482 -1.59 -15.12 1.80
N HIS A 483 -2.67 -15.19 1.02
CA HIS A 483 -2.61 -14.70 -0.37
C HIS A 483 -2.47 -13.17 -0.41
N GLU A 484 -3.13 -12.45 0.49
CA GLU A 484 -2.99 -11.00 0.58
C GLU A 484 -1.59 -10.58 1.05
N LEU A 485 -1.02 -11.29 2.03
CA LEU A 485 0.36 -11.11 2.46
C LEU A 485 1.34 -11.33 1.30
N ARG A 486 1.12 -12.39 0.50
CA ARG A 486 1.93 -12.64 -0.71
C ARG A 486 1.85 -11.47 -1.68
N ASN A 487 0.66 -10.94 -1.94
CA ASN A 487 0.47 -9.79 -2.82
C ASN A 487 1.28 -8.57 -2.37
N ILE A 488 1.36 -8.32 -1.05
CA ILE A 488 2.21 -7.27 -0.46
C ILE A 488 3.69 -7.54 -0.75
N PHE A 489 4.14 -8.79 -0.62
CA PHE A 489 5.53 -9.16 -0.91
C PHE A 489 5.87 -8.98 -2.38
N ASP A 490 5.02 -9.47 -3.29
CA ASP A 490 5.22 -9.36 -4.74
C ASP A 490 5.29 -7.89 -5.17
N LEU A 491 4.37 -7.05 -4.67
CA LEU A 491 4.39 -5.60 -4.93
C LEU A 491 5.63 -4.91 -4.36
N ALA A 492 6.14 -5.35 -3.20
CA ALA A 492 7.36 -4.80 -2.61
C ALA A 492 8.59 -5.11 -3.47
N ILE A 493 8.68 -6.35 -3.96
CA ILE A 493 9.75 -6.76 -4.88
C ILE A 493 9.68 -5.96 -6.18
N ILE A 494 8.49 -5.79 -6.77
CA ILE A 494 8.32 -5.02 -8.00
C ILE A 494 8.68 -3.55 -7.81
N SER A 495 8.21 -2.93 -6.71
CA SER A 495 8.51 -1.54 -6.40
C SER A 495 10.02 -1.33 -6.24
N MET A 496 10.69 -2.27 -5.57
CA MET A 496 12.14 -2.25 -5.40
C MET A 496 12.88 -2.56 -6.72
N LEU A 497 12.35 -3.43 -7.58
CA LEU A 497 12.89 -3.73 -8.90
C LEU A 497 12.89 -2.47 -9.79
N ILE A 498 11.77 -1.73 -9.80
CA ILE A 498 11.64 -0.48 -10.55
C ILE A 498 12.74 0.50 -10.14
N LYS A 499 12.94 0.69 -8.83
CA LYS A 499 13.98 1.58 -8.30
C LYS A 499 15.39 1.05 -8.54
N SER A 500 15.67 -0.20 -8.20
CA SER A 500 17.05 -0.73 -8.19
C SER A 500 17.64 -0.89 -9.59
N GLN A 501 16.79 -1.22 -10.57
CA GLN A 501 17.18 -1.35 -11.98
C GLN A 501 16.98 -0.06 -12.77
N ASN A 502 16.66 1.06 -12.09
CA ASN A 502 16.37 2.37 -12.69
C ASN A 502 15.37 2.28 -13.86
N LEU A 503 14.34 1.43 -13.73
CA LEU A 503 13.38 1.19 -14.81
C LEU A 503 12.58 2.45 -15.12
N ASP A 504 12.23 3.21 -14.09
CA ASP A 504 11.61 4.54 -14.18
C ASP A 504 12.43 5.49 -15.06
N GLN A 505 13.75 5.55 -14.86
CA GLN A 505 14.65 6.40 -15.66
C GLN A 505 14.80 5.89 -17.09
N ARG A 506 14.91 4.57 -17.29
CA ARG A 506 15.02 3.95 -18.62
C ARG A 506 13.84 4.29 -19.52
N ILE A 507 12.65 4.42 -18.94
CA ILE A 507 11.43 4.80 -19.67
C ILE A 507 11.11 6.30 -19.58
N ARG A 508 11.93 7.10 -18.89
CA ARG A 508 11.74 8.54 -18.62
C ARG A 508 10.40 8.84 -17.92
N TRP A 509 10.02 7.99 -16.97
CA TRP A 509 8.82 8.17 -16.14
C TRP A 509 9.17 8.84 -14.81
N ASN A 510 8.31 9.77 -14.39
CA ASN A 510 8.37 10.37 -13.06
C ASN A 510 7.34 9.69 -12.12
N PRO A 511 7.78 8.84 -11.17
CA PRO A 511 6.90 8.11 -10.26
C PRO A 511 6.50 8.91 -9.01
N GLU A 512 6.75 10.23 -8.95
CA GLU A 512 6.48 11.04 -7.75
C GLU A 512 5.04 10.99 -7.25
N PHE A 513 4.06 10.86 -8.15
CA PHE A 513 2.67 10.73 -7.77
C PHE A 513 2.42 9.51 -6.86
N TYR A 514 3.13 8.41 -7.09
CA TYR A 514 3.07 7.24 -6.22
C TYR A 514 4.03 7.39 -5.03
N THR A 515 5.24 7.89 -5.25
CA THR A 515 6.32 7.83 -4.25
C THR A 515 6.31 8.98 -3.23
N LYS A 516 5.52 10.03 -3.44
CA LYS A 516 5.45 11.20 -2.54
C LYS A 516 4.10 11.29 -1.83
N SER A 517 4.12 11.83 -0.62
CA SER A 517 2.92 11.99 0.22
C SER A 517 1.89 12.97 -0.33
N TYR A 518 2.31 13.94 -1.15
CA TYR A 518 1.41 14.90 -1.83
C TYR A 518 0.75 14.35 -3.10
N GLY A 519 1.17 13.18 -3.58
CA GLY A 519 0.56 12.52 -4.72
C GLY A 519 -0.74 11.79 -4.33
N TYR A 520 -0.84 10.50 -4.67
CA TYR A 520 -2.00 9.69 -4.35
C TYR A 520 -2.28 9.63 -2.84
N GLN A 521 -3.52 9.87 -2.42
CA GLN A 521 -3.92 9.83 -1.02
C GLN A 521 -4.43 8.42 -0.66
N ILE A 522 -3.68 7.71 0.19
CA ILE A 522 -4.02 6.35 0.65
C ILE A 522 -5.19 6.41 1.64
N LYS A 523 -6.11 5.45 1.56
CA LYS A 523 -7.22 5.34 2.51
C LYS A 523 -6.70 4.95 3.89
N ARG A 524 -7.08 5.73 4.91
CA ARG A 524 -6.74 5.44 6.31
C ARG A 524 -7.51 4.21 6.81
N ALA A 525 -6.78 3.31 7.45
CA ALA A 525 -7.28 2.13 8.14
C ALA A 525 -6.29 1.78 9.29
N PRO A 526 -6.45 2.33 10.51
CA PRO A 526 -5.53 2.13 11.65
C PRO A 526 -5.21 0.66 11.89
N ALA A 527 -3.93 0.27 11.89
CA ALA A 527 -3.51 -1.03 12.39
C ALA A 527 -3.67 -1.09 13.92
N PRO A 528 -3.89 -2.29 14.49
CA PRO A 528 -3.94 -2.43 15.94
C PRO A 528 -2.59 -2.10 16.54
N THR A 529 -2.60 -1.43 17.70
CA THR A 529 -1.41 -1.08 18.48
C THR A 529 -1.16 -2.09 19.59
N THR A 530 -2.15 -2.90 19.94
CA THR A 530 -2.03 -3.97 20.93
C THR A 530 -2.84 -5.20 20.54
N ILE A 531 -2.43 -6.36 21.04
CA ILE A 531 -3.14 -7.64 20.85
C ILE A 531 -3.13 -8.40 22.18
N GLU A 532 -4.17 -9.19 22.44
CA GLU A 532 -4.17 -10.12 23.57
C GLU A 532 -3.01 -11.12 23.45
N SER A 533 -2.42 -11.51 24.58
CA SER A 533 -1.35 -12.49 24.52
C SER A 533 -1.83 -13.83 23.98
N VAL A 534 -1.18 -14.26 22.91
CA VAL A 534 -1.37 -15.60 22.37
C VAL A 534 -0.56 -16.58 23.21
N ILE A 535 -1.17 -17.08 24.28
CA ILE A 535 -0.62 -18.15 25.13
C ILE A 535 -1.55 -19.34 25.03
N SER A 536 -0.99 -20.43 24.53
CA SER A 536 -1.64 -21.72 24.54
C SER A 536 -0.85 -22.73 25.35
N HIS A 537 -1.56 -23.76 25.74
CA HIS A 537 -1.05 -24.83 26.58
C HIS A 537 -1.59 -26.18 26.10
N ARG A 538 -0.88 -27.23 26.47
CA ARG A 538 -1.39 -28.60 26.40
C ARG A 538 -1.15 -29.30 27.73
N VAL A 539 -2.18 -30.02 28.19
CA VAL A 539 -2.10 -30.88 29.37
C VAL A 539 -2.00 -32.31 28.90
N THR A 540 -0.92 -33.00 29.27
CA THR A 540 -0.80 -34.46 29.13
C THR A 540 -0.98 -35.10 30.50
N LYS A 541 -1.01 -36.45 30.56
CA LYS A 541 -1.13 -37.19 31.82
C LYS A 541 0.00 -36.86 32.82
N ASP A 542 1.18 -36.50 32.31
CA ASP A 542 2.41 -36.38 33.11
C ASP A 542 3.00 -34.95 33.11
N ARG A 543 2.52 -34.03 32.24
CA ARG A 543 3.05 -32.66 32.15
C ARG A 543 2.07 -31.61 31.62
N VAL A 544 2.35 -30.35 31.95
CA VAL A 544 1.74 -29.17 31.30
C VAL A 544 2.81 -28.43 30.53
N VAL A 545 2.52 -28.18 29.26
CA VAL A 545 3.40 -27.51 28.31
C VAL A 545 2.84 -26.13 28.00
N ILE A 546 3.70 -25.11 28.01
CA ILE A 546 3.36 -23.72 27.70
C ILE A 546 4.31 -23.20 26.62
N ALA A 547 3.76 -22.51 25.63
CA ALA A 547 4.53 -21.73 24.68
C ALA A 547 4.09 -20.27 24.70
N ALA A 548 5.07 -19.37 24.70
CA ALA A 548 4.86 -17.94 24.47
C ALA A 548 5.58 -17.56 23.18
N ILE A 549 4.86 -16.94 22.25
CA ILE A 549 5.37 -16.69 20.91
C ILE A 549 5.51 -15.20 20.65
N SER A 550 6.72 -14.78 20.30
CA SER A 550 6.99 -13.44 19.75
C SER A 550 7.18 -13.53 18.23
N GLY A 551 7.15 -12.41 17.54
CA GLY A 551 7.27 -12.48 16.08
C GLY A 551 6.93 -11.22 15.32
N GLY A 552 6.67 -11.40 14.04
CA GLY A 552 6.29 -10.32 13.17
C GLY A 552 6.36 -10.69 11.69
N VAL A 553 6.37 -9.65 10.89
CA VAL A 553 6.68 -9.72 9.46
C VAL A 553 7.87 -8.81 9.23
N VAL A 554 8.89 -9.28 8.50
CA VAL A 554 10.04 -8.46 8.09
C VAL A 554 10.32 -8.70 6.62
N ILE A 555 10.20 -7.64 5.83
CA ILE A 555 10.48 -7.64 4.40
C ILE A 555 11.65 -6.71 4.14
N ASP A 556 12.71 -7.26 3.55
CA ASP A 556 13.74 -6.49 2.87
C ASP A 556 13.76 -6.91 1.40
N PRO A 557 13.28 -6.08 0.46
CA PRO A 557 13.20 -6.44 -0.94
C PRO A 557 14.55 -6.30 -1.66
N ARG A 558 15.54 -5.61 -1.08
CA ARG A 558 16.82 -5.31 -1.75
C ARG A 558 17.59 -6.56 -2.19
N PRO A 559 17.76 -7.60 -1.36
CA PRO A 559 18.54 -8.77 -1.74
C PRO A 559 17.95 -9.50 -2.96
N VAL A 560 16.64 -9.44 -3.16
CA VAL A 560 15.94 -10.16 -4.24
C VAL A 560 16.20 -9.56 -5.62
N VAL A 561 16.39 -8.24 -5.68
CA VAL A 561 16.50 -7.48 -6.94
C VAL A 561 17.94 -7.10 -7.30
N THR A 562 18.94 -7.71 -6.64
CA THR A 562 20.35 -7.53 -6.99
C THR A 562 20.67 -8.19 -8.33
N SER A 563 21.70 -7.68 -9.02
CA SER A 563 22.14 -8.26 -10.29
C SER A 563 22.52 -9.74 -10.19
N GLU A 564 22.99 -10.21 -9.03
CA GLU A 564 23.33 -11.62 -8.79
C GLU A 564 22.08 -12.53 -8.72
N ASN A 565 20.96 -11.99 -8.24
CA ASN A 565 19.69 -12.72 -8.14
C ASN A 565 18.77 -12.51 -9.35
N LEU A 566 19.21 -11.73 -10.34
CA LEU A 566 18.57 -11.62 -11.66
C LEU A 566 19.13 -12.70 -12.59
N LYS A 567 18.38 -13.77 -12.79
CA LYS A 567 18.76 -14.86 -13.70
C LYS A 567 18.24 -14.58 -15.10
N SER A 568 19.09 -14.75 -16.10
CA SER A 568 18.67 -14.64 -17.50
C SER A 568 17.68 -15.77 -17.84
N ASP A 569 16.59 -15.44 -18.51
CA ASP A 569 15.75 -16.44 -19.18
C ASP A 569 16.49 -16.99 -20.41
N ASP A 570 16.81 -18.28 -20.35
CA ASP A 570 17.52 -18.98 -21.42
C ASP A 570 16.57 -19.54 -22.49
N TYR A 571 15.28 -19.63 -22.21
CA TYR A 571 14.28 -20.26 -23.08
C TYR A 571 13.52 -19.28 -23.97
N GLY A 572 13.68 -17.97 -23.74
CA GLY A 572 13.07 -16.91 -24.57
C GLY A 572 11.57 -16.73 -24.36
N ILE A 573 11.00 -17.35 -23.31
CA ILE A 573 9.59 -17.23 -22.93
C ILE A 573 9.28 -15.79 -22.56
N LEU A 574 10.16 -15.12 -21.80
CA LEU A 574 9.99 -13.73 -21.42
C LEU A 574 10.03 -12.79 -22.62
N ASN A 575 10.87 -13.10 -23.62
CA ASN A 575 10.90 -12.32 -24.85
C ASN A 575 9.63 -12.54 -25.70
N ALA A 576 9.08 -13.76 -25.72
CA ALA A 576 7.81 -14.04 -26.37
C ALA A 576 6.65 -13.30 -25.70
N GLU A 577 6.59 -13.31 -24.36
CA GLU A 577 5.62 -12.52 -23.59
C GLU A 577 5.80 -11.02 -23.83
N TYR A 578 7.03 -10.50 -23.83
CA TYR A 578 7.30 -9.11 -24.15
C TYR A 578 6.80 -8.71 -25.54
N LEU A 579 7.12 -9.50 -26.56
CA LEU A 579 6.76 -9.25 -27.96
C LEU A 579 5.26 -9.41 -28.22
N GLY A 580 4.64 -10.45 -27.68
CA GLY A 580 3.19 -10.71 -27.79
C GLY A 580 2.35 -9.59 -27.19
N ASN A 581 2.91 -8.85 -26.24
CA ASN A 581 2.23 -7.77 -25.52
C ASN A 581 2.69 -6.36 -25.93
N ARG A 582 3.61 -6.21 -26.90
CA ARG A 582 4.16 -4.91 -27.35
C ARG A 582 3.18 -4.09 -28.20
N ASN A 583 2.26 -4.73 -28.91
CA ASN A 583 1.40 -4.10 -29.91
C ASN A 583 -0.04 -3.90 -29.40
N SER A 584 -0.26 -2.86 -28.62
CA SER A 584 -1.61 -2.34 -28.36
C SER A 584 -1.66 -0.84 -28.66
N THR A 585 -2.26 -0.49 -29.81
CA THR A 585 -2.65 0.91 -30.07
C THR A 585 -3.80 1.25 -29.14
N LEU A 586 -3.45 1.79 -27.98
CA LEU A 586 -4.40 2.16 -26.95
C LEU A 586 -4.53 3.68 -26.92
N HIS A 587 -5.75 4.19 -26.98
CA HIS A 587 -6.11 5.58 -26.76
C HIS A 587 -5.72 6.05 -25.34
N GLY A 588 -5.70 7.37 -25.15
CA GLY A 588 -5.07 7.98 -23.98
C GLY A 588 -5.78 7.72 -22.63
N ARG A 589 -6.98 7.12 -22.62
CA ARG A 589 -7.76 6.88 -21.39
C ARG A 589 -7.58 5.47 -20.83
N THR A 590 -7.13 4.50 -21.62
CA THR A 590 -6.99 3.12 -21.16
C THR A 590 -5.68 2.87 -20.45
N TRP A 591 -5.78 2.32 -19.24
CA TRP A 591 -4.67 1.99 -18.37
C TRP A 591 -4.54 0.47 -18.12
N TRP A 592 -5.49 -0.35 -18.61
CA TRP A 592 -5.46 -1.81 -18.52
C TRP A 592 -6.04 -2.49 -19.77
N TRP A 593 -5.59 -3.71 -20.08
CA TRP A 593 -6.09 -4.53 -21.21
C TRP A 593 -5.80 -6.02 -20.99
N ASP A 594 -6.43 -6.90 -21.78
CA ASP A 594 -6.25 -8.36 -21.70
C ASP A 594 -5.39 -8.96 -22.81
#